data_AF-A0A9W8TFC3-F1
#
_entry.id   AF-A0A9W8TFC3-F1
#
_cell.length_a   1.000
_cell.length_b   1.000
_cell.length_c   1.000
_cell.angle_alpha   90.00
_cell.angle_beta   90.00
_cell.angle_gamma   90.00
#
_symmetry.space_group_name_H-M   'P 1'
#
loop_
_entity.id
_entity.type
_entity.pdbx_description
1 polymer ?
#
loop_
_entity_poly.entity_id
_entity_poly.type
_entity_poly.pdbx_seq_one_letter_code
_entity_poly.pdbx_strand_id
1 'polypeptide(L)'
;MGLFNRKKPTESDSADSENKKEKGGWRRPANTAFKQQRLKAWQPILTPKTVLPTLFVVGILFAPIGGLLIWGSSRITEITIDYTECERLTPSPANGTFSFSDVPSNKYSYRLSASDKDAKPATPRYAFLDNTENSTVTDVLQKRQCIVEFDIPADLHPTVLWYYKLSNFFQNHRRYVKSLNSDQLKGKFVSAKDLDDGDCKPLGSINNTAIYPCGLIANSFFNDTFSTPILLNPSGSSESSQPYVFSSKGIAWPGEAKKYASSPIGPGGYSSLSEIVPPPNWALQYPDGVYTEENPPPDLRANEHFQNWMRTAGLPTFTKLYGRNDVDVMQKGTYSVIIGLSELSLS
;
A
#
# COMPACT_ATOMS: atom_id res chain seq x y z
N MET A 1 0.56 -25.76 -41.11
CA MET A 1 0.67 -25.87 -42.58
C MET A 1 1.60 -24.78 -43.08
N GLY A 2 2.60 -25.12 -43.87
CA GLY A 2 3.59 -24.20 -44.42
C GLY A 2 4.80 -24.99 -44.92
N LEU A 3 4.65 -25.52 -46.14
CA LEU A 3 5.49 -26.53 -46.78
C LEU A 3 6.89 -26.02 -47.15
N PHE A 4 7.92 -26.77 -46.74
CA PHE A 4 9.29 -26.68 -47.24
C PHE A 4 9.38 -27.31 -48.63
N ASN A 5 9.80 -26.53 -49.64
CA ASN A 5 10.05 -27.05 -50.99
C ASN A 5 11.56 -27.29 -51.20
N ARG A 6 11.96 -28.56 -51.15
CA ARG A 6 13.34 -29.03 -51.30
C ARG A 6 13.58 -29.41 -52.76
N LYS A 7 14.38 -28.63 -53.51
CA LYS A 7 14.87 -29.02 -54.84
C LYS A 7 15.99 -30.07 -54.71
N LYS A 8 15.86 -31.18 -55.44
CA LYS A 8 16.88 -32.23 -55.63
C LYS A 8 17.96 -31.77 -56.64
N PRO A 9 19.20 -32.30 -56.55
CA PRO A 9 20.26 -32.05 -57.52
C PRO A 9 20.23 -33.07 -58.67
N THR A 10 20.70 -32.67 -59.84
CA THR A 10 21.02 -33.53 -60.99
C THR A 10 22.54 -33.52 -61.22
N GLU A 11 23.09 -34.72 -61.38
CA GLU A 11 24.48 -35.04 -61.72
C GLU A 11 24.80 -34.75 -63.19
N SER A 12 26.07 -34.40 -63.46
CA SER A 12 26.86 -34.86 -64.62
C SER A 12 28.31 -34.42 -64.41
N ASP A 13 29.20 -35.38 -64.13
CA ASP A 13 30.40 -35.73 -64.94
C ASP A 13 31.64 -34.89 -64.55
N SER A 14 32.88 -35.37 -64.53
CA SER A 14 33.53 -36.68 -64.49
C SER A 14 35.04 -36.36 -64.47
N ALA A 15 35.82 -37.16 -63.73
CA ALA A 15 37.28 -37.34 -63.84
C ALA A 15 38.22 -36.10 -63.78
N ASP A 16 39.07 -36.04 -62.75
CA ASP A 16 40.45 -36.55 -62.84
C ASP A 16 41.44 -35.77 -61.95
N SER A 17 42.36 -36.54 -61.38
CA SER A 17 43.70 -36.17 -60.93
C SER A 17 43.88 -35.22 -59.73
N GLU A 18 44.53 -35.81 -58.71
CA GLU A 18 45.20 -35.11 -57.64
C GLU A 18 46.13 -34.01 -58.18
N ASN A 19 46.09 -32.84 -57.55
CA ASN A 19 47.28 -32.04 -57.38
C ASN A 19 47.21 -31.32 -56.04
N LYS A 20 48.01 -31.82 -55.09
CA LYS A 20 48.43 -31.07 -53.89
C LYS A 20 49.07 -29.76 -54.36
N LYS A 21 48.31 -28.66 -54.32
CA LYS A 21 48.87 -27.30 -54.29
C LYS A 21 48.82 -26.78 -52.87
N GLU A 22 50.02 -26.74 -52.31
CA GLU A 22 50.48 -26.05 -51.12
C GLU A 22 49.46 -25.16 -50.41
N LYS A 23 49.23 -25.46 -49.12
CA LYS A 23 48.68 -24.50 -48.15
C LYS A 23 49.72 -23.40 -47.92
N GLY A 24 49.83 -22.47 -48.87
CA GLY A 24 50.38 -21.15 -48.62
C GLY A 24 49.54 -20.51 -47.51
N GLY A 25 50.17 -20.17 -46.40
CA GLY A 25 49.54 -19.62 -45.20
C GLY A 25 48.85 -18.28 -45.46
N TRP A 26 47.65 -18.32 -46.03
CA TRP A 26 46.82 -17.14 -46.18
C TRP A 26 46.12 -16.86 -44.84
N ARG A 27 46.85 -16.23 -43.91
CA ARG A 27 46.35 -15.76 -42.60
C ARG A 27 45.41 -14.55 -42.72
N ARG A 28 44.73 -14.34 -43.85
CA ARG A 28 43.81 -13.20 -43.97
C ARG A 28 42.47 -13.56 -43.34
N PRO A 29 41.92 -12.69 -42.49
CA PRO A 29 40.59 -12.90 -41.92
C PRO A 29 39.53 -12.97 -43.01
N ALA A 30 38.49 -13.76 -42.77
CA ALA A 30 37.38 -13.91 -43.70
C ALA A 30 36.70 -12.56 -44.00
N ASN A 31 36.44 -12.28 -45.27
CA ASN A 31 35.88 -11.03 -45.77
C ASN A 31 34.35 -11.01 -45.62
N THR A 32 33.87 -10.98 -44.37
CA THR A 32 32.43 -10.84 -44.05
C THR A 32 32.16 -9.51 -43.37
N ALA A 33 30.97 -8.94 -43.59
CA ALA A 33 30.57 -7.64 -43.03
C ALA A 33 30.68 -7.59 -41.50
N PHE A 34 30.41 -8.71 -40.81
CA PHE A 34 30.57 -8.84 -39.36
C PHE A 34 32.05 -8.81 -38.93
N LYS A 35 32.91 -9.66 -39.54
CA LYS A 35 34.33 -9.77 -39.17
C LYS A 35 35.15 -8.55 -39.57
N GLN A 36 34.69 -7.79 -40.56
CA GLN A 36 35.32 -6.55 -41.01
C GLN A 36 34.70 -5.28 -40.41
N GLN A 37 33.75 -5.40 -39.47
CA GLN A 37 33.05 -4.26 -38.85
C GLN A 37 32.36 -3.33 -39.87
N ARG A 38 31.83 -3.91 -40.95
CA ARG A 38 31.09 -3.25 -42.02
C ARG A 38 29.60 -3.61 -41.99
N LEU A 39 29.08 -3.89 -40.80
CA LEU A 39 27.63 -4.07 -40.63
C LEU A 39 26.90 -2.77 -41.00
N LYS A 40 25.67 -2.90 -41.50
CA LYS A 40 24.81 -1.75 -41.76
C LYS A 40 24.53 -1.05 -40.44
N ALA A 41 25.20 0.06 -40.21
CA ALA A 41 24.97 0.94 -39.08
C ALA A 41 24.19 2.16 -39.54
N TRP A 42 23.24 2.59 -38.71
CA TRP A 42 22.64 3.92 -38.84
C TRP A 42 23.36 4.85 -37.86
N GLN A 43 23.93 5.92 -38.38
CA GLN A 43 24.59 6.95 -37.58
C GLN A 43 23.67 8.17 -37.55
N PRO A 44 22.96 8.44 -36.44
CA PRO A 44 22.10 9.61 -36.34
C PRO A 44 22.97 10.87 -36.28
N ILE A 45 23.02 11.61 -37.38
CA ILE A 45 23.63 12.94 -37.40
C ILE A 45 22.55 13.93 -36.96
N LEU A 46 22.69 14.44 -35.74
CA LEU A 46 21.77 15.41 -35.16
C LEU A 46 21.97 16.78 -35.82
N THR A 47 21.25 17.02 -36.91
CA THR A 47 21.23 18.33 -37.57
C THR A 47 19.97 19.11 -37.18
N PRO A 48 19.98 20.46 -37.21
CA PRO A 48 18.79 21.24 -36.92
C PRO A 48 17.56 20.84 -37.75
N LYS A 49 17.78 20.38 -39.00
CA LYS A 49 16.72 19.90 -39.90
C LYS A 49 16.04 18.61 -39.42
N THR A 50 16.70 17.77 -38.64
CA THR A 50 16.12 16.54 -38.09
C THR A 50 15.66 16.72 -36.64
N VAL A 51 16.38 17.52 -35.86
CA VAL A 51 16.07 17.73 -34.43
C VAL A 51 14.84 18.61 -34.24
N LEU A 52 14.72 19.73 -34.97
CA LEU A 52 13.60 20.66 -34.78
C LEU A 52 12.23 20.00 -35.04
N PRO A 53 12.00 19.31 -36.17
CA PRO A 53 10.71 18.63 -36.39
C PRO A 53 10.42 17.57 -35.34
N THR A 54 11.44 16.83 -34.88
CA THR A 54 11.28 15.81 -33.84
C THR A 54 10.81 16.43 -32.52
N LEU A 55 11.40 17.56 -32.10
CA LEU A 55 10.96 18.28 -30.90
C LEU A 55 9.53 18.84 -31.04
N PHE A 56 9.17 19.36 -32.21
CA PHE A 56 7.79 19.81 -32.46
C PHE A 56 6.79 18.66 -32.38
N VAL A 57 7.10 17.49 -32.94
CA VAL A 57 6.25 16.30 -32.84
C VAL A 57 6.08 15.86 -31.39
N VAL A 58 7.16 15.81 -30.61
CA VAL A 58 7.12 15.49 -29.18
C VAL A 58 6.26 16.53 -28.43
N GLY A 59 6.43 17.82 -28.72
CA GLY A 59 5.66 18.90 -28.12
C GLY A 59 4.16 18.81 -28.43
N ILE A 60 3.79 18.59 -29.69
CA ILE A 60 2.39 18.42 -30.12
C ILE A 60 1.76 17.18 -29.48
N LEU A 61 2.53 16.13 -29.19
CA LEU A 61 2.05 14.93 -28.52
C LEU A 61 1.90 15.14 -27.00
N PHE A 62 2.88 15.76 -26.35
CA PHE A 62 2.89 15.92 -24.89
C PHE A 62 2.06 17.10 -24.38
N ALA A 63 1.89 18.18 -25.15
CA ALA A 63 1.05 19.31 -24.75
C ALA A 63 -0.42 18.92 -24.44
N PRO A 64 -1.15 18.19 -25.31
CA PRO A 64 -2.52 17.78 -24.99
C PRO A 64 -2.58 16.78 -23.84
N ILE A 65 -1.60 15.88 -23.73
CA ILE A 65 -1.50 14.94 -22.59
C ILE A 65 -1.32 15.73 -21.29
N GLY A 66 -0.40 16.70 -21.27
CA GLY A 66 -0.16 17.56 -20.11
C GLY A 66 -1.41 18.36 -19.72
N GLY A 67 -2.12 18.93 -20.70
CA GLY A 67 -3.39 19.62 -20.47
C GLY A 67 -4.46 18.70 -19.85
N LEU A 68 -4.59 17.47 -20.37
CA LEU A 68 -5.53 16.47 -19.85
C LEU A 68 -5.17 16.06 -18.41
N LEU A 69 -3.88 15.85 -18.12
CA LEU A 69 -3.41 15.50 -16.77
C LEU A 69 -3.67 16.62 -15.75
N ILE A 70 -3.40 17.88 -16.12
CA ILE A 70 -3.68 19.04 -15.25
C ILE A 70 -5.19 19.17 -15.00
N TRP A 71 -6.00 19.03 -16.04
CA TRP A 71 -7.46 19.05 -15.91
C TRP A 71 -8.00 17.90 -15.04
N GLY A 72 -7.44 16.70 -15.17
CA GLY A 72 -7.80 15.57 -14.31
C GLY A 72 -7.42 15.84 -12.86
N SER A 73 -6.21 16.37 -12.62
CA SER A 73 -5.74 16.72 -11.29
C SER A 73 -6.55 17.84 -10.63
N SER A 74 -7.08 18.78 -11.41
CA SER A 74 -7.85 19.91 -10.86
C SER A 74 -9.27 19.54 -10.45
N ARG A 75 -9.73 18.30 -10.73
CA ARG A 75 -11.06 17.81 -10.32
C ARG A 75 -11.08 17.10 -8.97
N ILE A 76 -9.90 16.82 -8.41
CA ILE A 76 -9.77 16.03 -7.20
C ILE A 76 -9.80 16.95 -5.99
N THR A 77 -10.64 16.60 -5.00
CA THR A 77 -10.61 17.18 -3.67
C THR A 77 -9.87 16.25 -2.72
N GLU A 78 -8.84 16.75 -2.03
CA GLU A 78 -8.05 16.03 -1.03
C GLU A 78 -8.09 16.81 0.30
N ILE A 79 -8.44 16.12 1.38
CA ILE A 79 -8.48 16.67 2.73
C ILE A 79 -7.55 15.84 3.60
N THR A 80 -6.58 16.48 4.24
CA THR A 80 -5.61 15.85 5.13
C THR A 80 -5.65 16.53 6.49
N ILE A 81 -5.73 15.74 7.57
CA ILE A 81 -5.71 16.22 8.95
C ILE A 81 -4.74 15.34 9.73
N ASP A 82 -3.73 15.97 10.34
CA ASP A 82 -2.76 15.31 11.23
C ASP A 82 -3.29 15.33 12.66
N TYR A 83 -3.53 14.14 13.21
CA TYR A 83 -4.04 13.93 14.57
C TYR A 83 -2.95 13.44 15.55
N THR A 84 -1.68 13.44 15.16
CA THR A 84 -0.56 12.90 15.97
C THR A 84 -0.47 13.55 17.35
N GLU A 85 -0.78 14.84 17.47
CA GLU A 85 -0.66 15.59 18.73
C GLU A 85 -1.93 15.53 19.59
N CYS A 86 -2.93 14.72 19.21
CA CYS A 86 -4.21 14.65 19.92
C CYS A 86 -4.06 14.19 21.36
N GLU A 87 -3.32 13.12 21.58
CA GLU A 87 -3.04 12.57 22.92
C GLU A 87 -2.31 13.53 23.86
N ARG A 88 -1.72 14.62 23.34
CA ARG A 88 -1.03 15.64 24.14
C ARG A 88 -1.97 16.72 24.67
N LEU A 89 -3.22 16.74 24.20
CA LEU A 89 -4.25 17.65 24.69
C LEU A 89 -4.70 17.26 26.10
N THR A 90 -5.27 18.22 26.82
CA THR A 90 -5.93 17.94 28.09
C THR A 90 -7.13 17.00 27.85
N PRO A 91 -7.23 15.86 28.57
CA PRO A 91 -8.34 14.95 28.42
C PRO A 91 -9.70 15.62 28.65
N SER A 92 -10.68 15.24 27.84
CA SER A 92 -12.06 15.69 27.99
C SER A 92 -12.68 15.09 29.27
N PRO A 93 -13.56 15.83 29.96
CA PRO A 93 -14.06 15.43 31.28
C PRO A 93 -14.97 14.20 31.25
N ALA A 94 -15.74 14.01 30.18
CA ALA A 94 -16.66 12.89 30.05
C ALA A 94 -17.00 12.61 28.57
N ASN A 95 -17.46 11.40 28.30
CA ASN A 95 -18.00 11.04 26.99
C ASN A 95 -19.21 11.93 26.66
N GLY A 96 -19.21 12.55 25.48
CA GLY A 96 -20.24 13.51 25.05
C GLY A 96 -20.03 14.96 25.49
N THR A 97 -19.05 15.24 26.36
CA THR A 97 -18.62 16.63 26.67
C THR A 97 -17.16 16.79 26.29
N PHE A 98 -16.91 17.14 25.03
CA PHE A 98 -15.57 17.21 24.47
C PHE A 98 -14.98 18.62 24.56
N SER A 99 -13.75 18.70 25.06
CA SER A 99 -12.96 19.94 25.11
C SER A 99 -12.19 20.11 23.81
N PHE A 100 -12.84 20.65 22.78
CA PHE A 100 -12.22 20.82 21.47
C PHE A 100 -11.12 21.88 21.47
N SER A 101 -10.03 21.56 20.78
CA SER A 101 -8.96 22.48 20.42
C SER A 101 -8.84 22.54 18.90
N ASP A 102 -8.47 23.71 18.35
CA ASP A 102 -8.27 23.86 16.91
C ASP A 102 -7.00 23.13 16.46
N VAL A 103 -7.09 22.39 15.35
CA VAL A 103 -5.91 21.78 14.71
C VAL A 103 -5.02 22.90 14.18
N PRO A 104 -3.71 22.92 14.49
CA PRO A 104 -2.79 23.94 13.99
C PRO A 104 -2.80 24.05 12.45
N SER A 105 -2.62 25.27 11.91
CA SER A 105 -2.72 25.53 10.47
C SER A 105 -1.70 24.78 9.60
N ASN A 106 -0.58 24.33 10.17
CA ASN A 106 0.43 23.51 9.49
C ASN A 106 0.11 22.00 9.53
N LYS A 107 -0.95 21.60 10.24
CA LYS A 107 -1.31 20.20 10.52
C LYS A 107 -2.56 19.74 9.74
N TYR A 108 -3.17 20.61 8.95
CA TYR A 108 -4.21 20.21 8.02
C TYR A 108 -4.01 20.86 6.65
N SER A 109 -4.62 20.27 5.61
CA SER A 109 -4.59 20.79 4.26
C SER A 109 -5.88 20.44 3.53
N TYR A 110 -6.50 21.45 2.92
CA TYR A 110 -7.61 21.30 2.00
C TYR A 110 -7.14 21.65 0.60
N ARG A 111 -7.11 20.67 -0.29
CA ARG A 111 -6.90 20.86 -1.73
C ARG A 111 -8.22 20.61 -2.42
N LEU A 112 -8.94 21.69 -2.71
CA LEU A 112 -10.26 21.59 -3.32
C LEU A 112 -10.16 21.47 -4.84
N SER A 113 -11.18 20.86 -5.42
CA SER A 113 -11.38 20.87 -6.87
C SER A 113 -11.48 22.30 -7.42
N ALA A 114 -11.25 22.48 -8.71
CA ALA A 114 -11.36 23.77 -9.38
C ALA A 114 -12.78 24.36 -9.35
N SER A 115 -13.83 23.51 -9.24
CA SER A 115 -15.21 23.99 -9.08
C SER A 115 -15.47 24.57 -7.70
N ASP A 116 -14.75 24.09 -6.68
CA ASP A 116 -15.00 24.42 -5.27
C ASP A 116 -13.86 25.26 -4.67
N LYS A 117 -12.99 25.83 -5.51
CA LYS A 117 -11.78 26.57 -5.10
C LYS A 117 -12.04 27.75 -4.13
N ASP A 118 -13.24 28.33 -4.20
CA ASP A 118 -13.64 29.50 -3.43
C ASP A 118 -14.34 29.12 -2.12
N ALA A 119 -14.59 27.83 -1.89
CA ALA A 119 -15.19 27.34 -0.67
C ALA A 119 -14.19 27.45 0.49
N LYS A 120 -14.69 27.88 1.65
CA LYS A 120 -13.88 28.17 2.84
C LYS A 120 -14.31 27.23 3.97
N PRO A 121 -13.67 26.06 4.10
CA PRO A 121 -13.97 25.14 5.19
C PRO A 121 -13.61 25.77 6.54
N ALA A 122 -14.38 25.43 7.57
CA ALA A 122 -14.01 25.78 8.94
C ALA A 122 -12.69 25.09 9.36
N THR A 123 -12.00 25.68 10.33
CA THR A 123 -10.81 25.07 10.92
C THR A 123 -11.19 23.73 11.58
N PRO A 124 -10.53 22.62 11.22
CA PRO A 124 -10.80 21.35 11.88
C PRO A 124 -10.37 21.43 13.34
N ARG A 125 -11.07 20.71 14.20
CA ARG A 125 -10.86 20.67 15.64
C ARG A 125 -10.79 19.25 16.13
N TYR A 126 -10.12 19.05 17.25
CA TYR A 126 -9.88 17.73 17.81
C TYR A 126 -9.92 17.78 19.33
N ALA A 127 -10.37 16.69 19.94
CA ALA A 127 -10.47 16.53 21.37
C ALA A 127 -9.93 15.15 21.77
N PHE A 128 -9.20 15.10 22.87
CA PHE A 128 -8.72 13.86 23.44
C PHE A 128 -9.67 13.36 24.52
N LEU A 129 -9.96 12.06 24.52
CA LEU A 129 -10.70 11.38 25.57
C LEU A 129 -9.85 10.23 26.09
N ASP A 130 -9.62 10.23 27.40
CA ASP A 130 -8.91 9.17 28.11
C ASP A 130 -9.88 8.46 29.07
N ASN A 131 -10.25 7.23 28.71
CA ASN A 131 -11.08 6.31 29.47
C ASN A 131 -10.25 5.17 30.08
N THR A 132 -8.92 5.29 30.19
CA THR A 132 -8.06 4.22 30.72
C THR A 132 -8.45 3.77 32.12
N GLU A 133 -8.95 4.68 32.96
CA GLU A 133 -9.43 4.38 34.33
C GLU A 133 -10.87 3.86 34.38
N ASN A 134 -11.60 3.90 33.27
CA ASN A 134 -13.00 3.51 33.23
C ASN A 134 -13.14 1.99 33.06
N SER A 135 -13.40 1.29 34.16
CA SER A 135 -13.60 -0.17 34.21
C SER A 135 -14.73 -0.71 33.33
N THR A 136 -15.64 0.15 32.84
CA THR A 136 -16.70 -0.25 31.90
C THR A 136 -16.22 -0.37 30.45
N VAL A 137 -15.07 0.23 30.12
CA VAL A 137 -14.46 0.19 28.79
C VAL A 137 -13.48 -0.98 28.74
N THR A 138 -13.97 -2.11 28.23
CA THR A 138 -13.18 -3.34 28.09
C THR A 138 -12.32 -3.34 26.82
N ASP A 139 -12.75 -2.63 25.78
CA ASP A 139 -12.01 -2.53 24.53
C ASP A 139 -10.81 -1.58 24.69
N VAL A 140 -9.61 -2.12 24.49
CA VAL A 140 -8.34 -1.39 24.61
C VAL A 140 -8.28 -0.21 23.64
N LEU A 141 -8.88 -0.34 22.46
CA LEU A 141 -8.91 0.70 21.42
C LEU A 141 -9.88 1.85 21.75
N GLN A 142 -10.75 1.66 22.75
CA GLN A 142 -11.68 2.69 23.23
C GLN A 142 -11.19 3.41 24.50
N LYS A 143 -10.05 2.97 25.05
CA LYS A 143 -9.44 3.61 26.22
C LYS A 143 -8.87 4.98 25.89
N ARG A 144 -8.24 5.14 24.72
CA ARG A 144 -7.70 6.42 24.26
C ARG A 144 -8.30 6.77 22.93
N GLN A 145 -9.02 7.87 22.86
CA GLN A 145 -9.74 8.28 21.67
C GLN A 145 -9.41 9.71 21.29
N CYS A 146 -9.24 9.93 19.99
CA CYS A 146 -9.20 11.26 19.40
C CYS A 146 -10.49 11.50 18.63
N ILE A 147 -11.26 12.49 19.03
CA ILE A 147 -12.45 12.94 18.33
C ILE A 147 -12.03 14.06 17.41
N VAL A 148 -12.16 13.88 16.10
CA VAL A 148 -11.79 14.88 15.09
C VAL A 148 -13.05 15.36 14.39
N GLU A 149 -13.25 16.67 14.38
CA GLU A 149 -14.32 17.31 13.64
C GLU A 149 -13.75 18.18 12.51
N PHE A 150 -14.29 18.01 11.32
CA PHE A 150 -13.82 18.67 10.11
C PHE A 150 -14.96 18.98 9.16
N ASP A 151 -14.74 19.96 8.29
CA ASP A 151 -15.77 20.46 7.40
C ASP A 151 -15.53 19.96 5.98
N ILE A 152 -16.57 19.42 5.35
CA ILE A 152 -16.60 19.11 3.92
C ILE A 152 -17.25 20.31 3.23
N PRO A 153 -16.47 21.14 2.50
CA PRO A 153 -16.97 22.41 1.99
C PRO A 153 -17.90 22.28 0.77
N ALA A 154 -17.87 21.15 0.07
CA ALA A 154 -18.68 20.85 -1.11
C ALA A 154 -18.91 19.34 -1.22
N ASP A 155 -20.03 18.95 -1.86
CA ASP A 155 -20.45 17.55 -1.98
C ASP A 155 -19.42 16.69 -2.74
N LEU A 156 -18.87 15.68 -2.08
CA LEU A 156 -17.93 14.75 -2.69
C LEU A 156 -18.70 13.60 -3.33
N HIS A 157 -18.66 13.55 -4.65
CA HIS A 157 -19.32 12.50 -5.41
C HIS A 157 -18.52 11.19 -5.35
N PRO A 158 -19.17 10.01 -5.47
CA PRO A 158 -18.46 8.74 -5.53
C PRO A 158 -17.41 8.69 -6.65
N THR A 159 -16.27 8.02 -6.46
CA THR A 159 -15.86 7.25 -5.27
C THR A 159 -15.13 8.13 -4.24
N VAL A 160 -15.54 8.06 -2.97
CA VAL A 160 -14.82 8.67 -1.85
C VAL A 160 -13.89 7.64 -1.21
N LEU A 161 -12.62 7.98 -1.06
CA LEU A 161 -11.57 7.11 -0.56
C LEU A 161 -10.98 7.67 0.74
N TRP A 162 -10.89 6.84 1.76
CA TRP A 162 -10.32 7.20 3.05
C TRP A 162 -8.97 6.53 3.25
N TYR A 163 -7.93 7.35 3.38
CA TYR A 163 -6.58 6.92 3.65
C TYR A 163 -6.13 7.33 5.05
N TYR A 164 -5.29 6.51 5.69
CA TYR A 164 -4.38 7.00 6.71
C TYR A 164 -3.02 7.30 6.07
N LYS A 165 -2.31 8.28 6.63
CA LYS A 165 -1.01 8.74 6.16
C LYS A 165 0.01 8.61 7.27
N LEU A 166 1.13 7.96 6.98
CA LEU A 166 2.28 7.92 7.87
C LEU A 166 3.43 8.69 7.23
N SER A 167 4.10 9.50 8.04
CA SER A 167 5.33 10.21 7.67
C SER A 167 6.49 9.71 8.52
N ASN A 168 7.70 9.79 7.98
CA ASN A 168 8.92 9.35 8.66
C ASN A 168 8.91 7.85 9.07
N PHE A 169 8.17 7.01 8.35
CA PHE A 169 8.10 5.57 8.61
C PHE A 169 8.74 4.79 7.44
N PHE A 170 9.86 4.12 7.68
CA PHE A 170 10.71 3.56 6.62
C PHE A 170 10.34 2.11 6.24
N GLN A 171 9.16 1.90 5.64
CA GLN A 171 8.78 0.58 5.10
C GLN A 171 9.74 0.07 4.01
N ASN A 172 10.47 0.97 3.35
CA ASN A 172 11.40 0.67 2.27
C ASN A 172 12.80 0.22 2.76
N HIS A 173 13.04 0.17 4.06
CA HIS A 173 14.33 -0.29 4.58
C HIS A 173 14.58 -1.76 4.19
N ARG A 174 15.78 -2.08 3.68
CA ARG A 174 16.12 -3.41 3.11
C ARG A 174 15.78 -4.58 4.05
N ARG A 175 16.06 -4.43 5.36
CA ARG A 175 15.75 -5.46 6.36
C ARG A 175 14.24 -5.56 6.63
N TYR A 176 13.53 -4.43 6.62
CA TYR A 176 12.10 -4.39 6.88
C TYR A 176 11.32 -5.09 5.76
N VAL A 177 11.58 -4.72 4.49
CA VAL A 177 10.89 -5.29 3.31
C VAL A 177 11.02 -6.81 3.22
N LYS A 178 12.14 -7.36 3.67
CA LYS A 178 12.39 -8.80 3.65
C LYS A 178 11.75 -9.54 4.81
N SER A 179 11.40 -8.86 5.90
CA SER A 179 11.04 -9.49 7.16
C SER A 179 9.60 -10.01 7.18
N LEU A 180 9.40 -11.12 6.47
CA LEU A 180 8.16 -11.92 6.39
C LEU A 180 8.49 -13.35 5.94
N ASN A 181 7.63 -14.31 6.26
CA ASN A 181 7.73 -15.67 5.72
C ASN A 181 6.48 -16.01 4.87
N SER A 182 6.68 -16.22 3.57
CA SER A 182 5.58 -16.46 2.64
C SER A 182 4.91 -17.82 2.82
N ASP A 183 5.63 -18.84 3.27
CA ASP A 183 5.04 -20.16 3.52
C ASP A 183 4.17 -20.14 4.78
N GLN A 184 4.64 -19.46 5.84
CA GLN A 184 3.86 -19.24 7.05
C GLN A 184 2.56 -18.46 6.77
N LEU A 185 2.64 -17.36 6.00
CA LEU A 185 1.45 -16.57 5.63
C LEU A 185 0.45 -17.39 4.80
N LYS A 186 0.93 -18.34 3.98
CA LYS A 186 0.09 -19.28 3.23
C LYS A 186 -0.48 -20.42 4.08
N GLY A 187 -0.26 -20.40 5.40
CA GLY A 187 -0.77 -21.40 6.34
C GLY A 187 0.04 -22.70 6.35
N LYS A 188 1.30 -22.68 5.87
CA LYS A 188 2.18 -23.85 5.99
C LYS A 188 2.96 -23.81 7.30
N PHE A 189 3.22 -24.99 7.84
CA PHE A 189 4.07 -25.16 9.01
C PHE A 189 5.50 -24.70 8.70
N VAL A 190 6.06 -23.86 9.57
CA VAL A 190 7.46 -23.47 9.57
C VAL A 190 7.95 -23.51 11.02
N SER A 191 9.07 -24.21 11.26
CA SER A 191 9.61 -24.36 12.61
C SER A 191 10.18 -23.03 13.13
N ALA A 192 10.19 -22.84 14.46
CA ALA A 192 10.78 -21.65 15.09
C ALA A 192 12.23 -21.42 14.64
N LYS A 193 13.02 -22.49 14.50
CA LYS A 193 14.40 -22.43 14.01
C LYS A 193 14.49 -21.92 12.57
N ASP A 194 13.65 -22.43 11.66
CA ASP A 194 13.66 -21.99 10.26
C ASP A 194 13.21 -20.52 10.12
N LEU A 195 12.27 -20.07 10.96
CA LEU A 195 11.86 -18.67 11.03
C LEU A 195 12.98 -17.78 11.54
N ASP A 196 13.70 -18.23 12.57
CA ASP A 196 14.83 -17.51 13.15
C ASP A 196 16.05 -17.51 12.26
N ASP A 197 16.28 -18.53 11.43
CA ASP A 197 17.41 -18.59 10.49
C ASP A 197 17.11 -17.87 9.16
N GLY A 198 15.83 -17.75 8.81
CA GLY A 198 15.35 -17.18 7.55
C GLY A 198 15.17 -15.65 7.54
N ASP A 199 14.19 -15.20 6.75
CA ASP A 199 13.95 -13.79 6.47
C ASP A 199 13.20 -13.06 7.60
N CYS A 200 12.54 -13.78 8.52
CA CYS A 200 11.77 -13.19 9.63
C CYS A 200 12.60 -12.59 10.76
N LYS A 201 13.95 -12.63 10.68
CA LYS A 201 14.84 -11.98 11.65
C LYS A 201 14.50 -10.48 11.84
N PRO A 202 14.48 -9.98 13.09
CA PRO A 202 14.74 -10.68 14.36
C PRO A 202 13.50 -11.31 15.02
N LEU A 203 12.33 -11.23 14.39
CA LEU A 203 11.04 -11.64 14.96
C LEU A 203 10.56 -12.97 14.35
N GLY A 204 11.38 -14.01 14.47
CA GLY A 204 11.05 -15.38 14.03
C GLY A 204 10.37 -16.20 15.13
N SER A 205 10.94 -16.17 16.34
CA SER A 205 10.41 -16.88 17.51
C SER A 205 10.56 -16.09 18.82
N ILE A 206 9.77 -16.46 19.83
CA ILE A 206 9.91 -16.01 21.23
C ILE A 206 9.96 -17.27 22.09
N ASN A 207 10.97 -17.40 22.96
CA ASN A 207 11.16 -18.58 23.81
C ASN A 207 11.05 -19.91 23.03
N ASN A 208 11.64 -19.96 21.84
CA ASN A 208 11.61 -21.12 20.92
C ASN A 208 10.22 -21.49 20.40
N THR A 209 9.23 -20.59 20.53
CA THR A 209 7.87 -20.71 19.99
C THR A 209 7.71 -19.78 18.80
N ALA A 210 7.12 -20.25 17.70
CA ALA A 210 7.06 -19.48 16.46
C ALA A 210 6.17 -18.23 16.62
N ILE A 211 6.64 -17.07 16.17
CA ILE A 211 5.77 -15.89 16.08
C ILE A 211 4.89 -16.04 14.84
N TYR A 212 3.58 -15.87 14.99
CA TYR A 212 2.64 -15.83 13.87
C TYR A 212 1.81 -14.55 13.93
N PRO A 213 1.69 -13.77 12.84
CA PRO A 213 2.58 -13.77 11.66
C PRO A 213 3.98 -13.22 11.99
N CYS A 214 5.05 -13.87 11.52
CA CYS A 214 6.43 -13.45 11.82
C CYS A 214 6.90 -12.22 11.03
N GLY A 215 7.93 -11.58 11.56
CA GLY A 215 8.67 -10.51 10.88
C GLY A 215 8.24 -9.08 11.23
N LEU A 216 9.12 -8.14 10.88
CA LEU A 216 9.00 -6.71 11.24
C LEU A 216 7.79 -6.04 10.59
N ILE A 217 7.40 -6.47 9.39
CA ILE A 217 6.27 -5.86 8.67
C ILE A 217 4.99 -6.12 9.47
N ALA A 218 4.71 -7.38 9.77
CA ALA A 218 3.51 -7.78 10.49
C ALA A 218 3.50 -7.25 11.93
N ASN A 219 4.65 -7.27 12.62
CA ASN A 219 4.75 -6.74 13.99
C ASN A 219 4.39 -5.26 14.07
N SER A 220 4.81 -4.45 13.09
CA SER A 220 4.53 -3.01 13.08
C SER A 220 3.20 -2.64 12.41
N PHE A 221 2.25 -3.58 12.32
CA PHE A 221 0.92 -3.33 11.74
C PHE A 221 0.24 -2.12 12.37
N PHE A 222 -0.20 -1.19 11.52
CA PHE A 222 -0.94 -0.02 11.96
C PHE A 222 -2.30 -0.42 12.54
N ASN A 223 -2.54 -0.03 13.79
CA ASN A 223 -3.61 -0.53 14.64
C ASN A 223 -4.55 0.55 15.17
N ASP A 224 -4.42 1.81 14.74
CA ASP A 224 -5.48 2.78 15.03
C ASP A 224 -6.76 2.36 14.31
N THR A 225 -7.88 2.55 14.99
CA THR A 225 -9.20 2.27 14.44
C THR A 225 -9.96 3.54 14.20
N PHE A 226 -10.67 3.59 13.08
CA PHE A 226 -11.50 4.74 12.75
C PHE A 226 -12.96 4.33 12.73
N SER A 227 -13.78 5.08 13.46
CA SER A 227 -15.23 4.96 13.46
C SER A 227 -15.84 5.48 12.16
N THR A 228 -17.12 5.18 11.93
CA THR A 228 -17.86 5.76 10.80
C THR A 228 -18.03 7.27 10.99
N PRO A 229 -17.63 8.12 10.02
CA PRO A 229 -17.85 9.55 10.11
C PRO A 229 -19.33 9.90 10.20
N ILE A 230 -19.67 10.83 11.08
CA ILE A 230 -21.06 11.25 11.34
C ILE A 230 -21.21 12.71 10.91
N LEU A 231 -22.11 12.97 9.96
CA LEU A 231 -22.54 14.32 9.59
C LEU A 231 -23.38 14.91 10.72
N LEU A 232 -22.94 16.04 11.28
CA LEU A 232 -23.56 16.68 12.45
C LEU A 232 -24.67 17.68 12.10
N ASN A 233 -24.69 18.17 10.86
CA ASN A 233 -25.61 19.20 10.38
C ASN A 233 -26.23 18.83 9.02
N PRO A 234 -26.95 17.70 8.93
CA PRO A 234 -27.55 17.28 7.67
C PRO A 234 -28.61 18.30 7.21
N SER A 235 -28.47 18.78 5.98
CA SER A 235 -29.42 19.73 5.39
C SER A 235 -30.64 18.98 4.84
N GLY A 236 -31.85 19.29 5.34
CA GLY A 236 -33.10 18.78 4.78
C GLY A 236 -33.60 17.44 5.34
N SER A 237 -33.01 16.93 6.42
CA SER A 237 -33.53 15.79 7.18
C SER A 237 -34.04 16.21 8.56
N SER A 238 -35.03 15.49 9.10
CA SER A 238 -35.48 15.63 10.49
C SER A 238 -34.51 15.01 11.52
N GLU A 239 -33.48 14.30 11.05
CA GLU A 239 -32.48 13.68 11.91
C GLU A 239 -31.38 14.66 12.28
N SER A 240 -30.93 14.60 13.54
CA SER A 240 -29.87 15.45 14.08
C SER A 240 -28.48 15.07 13.57
N SER A 241 -28.30 13.87 13.03
CA SER A 241 -27.02 13.39 12.52
C SER A 241 -27.20 12.24 11.52
N GLN A 242 -26.27 12.07 10.58
CA GLN A 242 -26.31 10.98 9.60
C GLN A 242 -24.94 10.30 9.45
N PRO A 243 -24.85 8.96 9.57
CA PRO A 243 -23.59 8.24 9.37
C PRO A 243 -23.24 8.13 7.89
N TYR A 244 -21.97 8.37 7.54
CA TYR A 244 -21.42 8.15 6.21
C TYR A 244 -20.52 6.90 6.22
N VAL A 245 -21.11 5.76 5.83
CA VAL A 245 -20.48 4.44 6.00
C VAL A 245 -19.43 4.20 4.93
N PHE A 246 -18.21 3.86 5.37
CA PHE A 246 -17.16 3.35 4.49
C PHE A 246 -17.13 1.82 4.51
N SER A 247 -16.90 1.21 3.34
CA SER A 247 -16.62 -0.21 3.23
C SER A 247 -15.13 -0.49 3.47
N SER A 248 -14.84 -1.48 4.31
CA SER A 248 -13.51 -2.07 4.51
C SER A 248 -13.19 -3.20 3.52
N LYS A 249 -14.07 -3.43 2.53
CA LYS A 249 -13.91 -4.44 1.48
C LYS A 249 -13.58 -3.78 0.14
N GLY A 250 -12.81 -4.49 -0.69
CA GLY A 250 -12.33 -3.96 -1.97
C GLY A 250 -11.31 -2.83 -1.81
N ILE A 251 -10.61 -2.79 -0.68
CA ILE A 251 -9.51 -1.87 -0.38
C ILE A 251 -8.15 -2.48 -0.70
N ALA A 252 -8.05 -3.81 -0.75
CA ALA A 252 -6.86 -4.53 -1.19
C ALA A 252 -6.93 -4.88 -2.69
N TRP A 253 -5.75 -5.12 -3.29
CA TRP A 253 -5.67 -5.46 -4.70
C TRP A 253 -6.27 -6.85 -4.98
N PRO A 254 -7.01 -7.02 -6.09
CA PRO A 254 -7.54 -8.32 -6.47
C PRO A 254 -6.45 -9.39 -6.52
N GLY A 255 -6.63 -10.46 -5.74
CA GLY A 255 -5.69 -11.58 -5.67
C GLY A 255 -4.66 -11.52 -4.54
N GLU A 256 -4.53 -10.41 -3.80
CA GLU A 256 -3.64 -10.34 -2.62
C GLU A 256 -4.05 -11.37 -1.55
N ALA A 257 -5.34 -11.55 -1.33
CA ALA A 257 -5.90 -12.56 -0.42
C ALA A 257 -5.37 -13.99 -0.68
N LYS A 258 -4.94 -14.33 -1.91
CA LYS A 258 -4.40 -15.67 -2.22
C LYS A 258 -3.04 -15.95 -1.57
N LYS A 259 -2.35 -14.91 -1.10
CA LYS A 259 -1.07 -15.04 -0.39
C LYS A 259 -1.25 -15.41 1.08
N TYR A 260 -2.47 -15.37 1.58
CA TYR A 260 -2.79 -15.54 2.99
C TYR A 260 -3.73 -16.74 3.20
N ALA A 261 -3.50 -17.51 4.26
CA ALA A 261 -4.45 -18.49 4.77
C ALA A 261 -5.47 -17.84 5.71
N SER A 262 -6.65 -18.45 5.81
CA SER A 262 -7.68 -18.01 6.77
C SER A 262 -7.37 -18.40 8.22
N SER A 263 -6.59 -19.46 8.41
CA SER A 263 -6.11 -19.89 9.72
C SER A 263 -4.71 -20.48 9.57
N PRO A 264 -3.79 -20.24 10.53
CA PRO A 264 -2.51 -20.94 10.60
C PRO A 264 -2.65 -22.40 11.07
N ILE A 265 -3.77 -22.74 11.71
CA ILE A 265 -4.03 -24.07 12.27
C ILE A 265 -4.76 -24.91 11.24
N GLY A 266 -4.22 -26.09 10.92
CA GLY A 266 -4.87 -27.02 10.00
C GLY A 266 -3.92 -27.94 9.25
N PRO A 267 -4.44 -28.72 8.28
CA PRO A 267 -3.65 -29.69 7.53
C PRO A 267 -2.50 -29.01 6.77
N GLY A 268 -1.26 -29.31 7.17
CA GLY A 268 -0.05 -28.73 6.59
C GLY A 268 0.40 -27.41 7.24
N GLY A 269 -0.37 -26.86 8.18
CA GLY A 269 -0.04 -25.74 9.06
C GLY A 269 0.39 -26.19 10.45
N TYR A 270 0.21 -25.32 11.44
CA TYR A 270 0.47 -25.65 12.86
C TYR A 270 -0.63 -26.58 13.41
N SER A 271 -0.28 -27.41 14.38
CA SER A 271 -1.21 -28.43 14.92
C SER A 271 -2.15 -27.85 15.97
N SER A 272 -1.66 -26.91 16.76
CA SER A 272 -2.39 -26.27 17.87
C SER A 272 -1.97 -24.81 18.05
N LEU A 273 -2.80 -24.04 18.74
CA LEU A 273 -2.52 -22.63 19.08
C LEU A 273 -1.30 -22.46 19.99
N SER A 274 -0.95 -23.49 20.77
CA SER A 274 0.22 -23.47 21.66
C SER A 274 1.58 -23.47 20.93
N GLU A 275 1.60 -23.80 19.63
CA GLU A 275 2.82 -23.78 18.82
C GLU A 275 3.19 -22.38 18.30
N ILE A 276 2.28 -21.42 18.45
CA ILE A 276 2.42 -20.07 17.92
C ILE A 276 2.11 -19.00 18.96
N VAL A 277 2.76 -17.85 18.82
CA VAL A 277 2.53 -16.66 19.65
C VAL A 277 2.35 -15.41 18.79
N PRO A 278 1.59 -14.41 19.26
CA PRO A 278 1.44 -13.13 18.57
C PRO A 278 2.76 -12.36 18.52
N PRO A 279 2.92 -11.44 17.55
CA PRO A 279 4.04 -10.49 17.53
C PRO A 279 4.07 -9.60 18.78
N PRO A 280 5.26 -9.17 19.26
CA PRO A 280 5.38 -8.36 20.48
C PRO A 280 4.51 -7.09 20.51
N ASN A 281 4.40 -6.38 19.39
CA ASN A 281 3.65 -5.12 19.34
C ASN A 281 2.12 -5.35 19.21
N TRP A 282 1.67 -6.60 19.17
CA TRP A 282 0.25 -6.94 19.21
C TRP A 282 -0.25 -7.19 20.64
N ALA A 283 0.59 -6.91 21.67
CA ALA A 283 0.27 -7.12 23.08
C ALA A 283 -1.04 -6.46 23.53
N LEU A 284 -1.45 -5.33 22.94
CA LEU A 284 -2.75 -4.72 23.27
C LEU A 284 -3.94 -5.55 22.80
N GLN A 285 -3.82 -6.23 21.66
CA GLN A 285 -4.85 -7.11 21.12
C GLN A 285 -4.80 -8.50 21.78
N TYR A 286 -3.59 -8.94 22.17
CA TYR A 286 -3.32 -10.22 22.80
C TYR A 286 -2.58 -10.03 24.12
N PRO A 287 -3.26 -9.58 25.20
CA PRO A 287 -2.63 -9.18 26.47
C PRO A 287 -1.90 -10.32 27.17
N ASP A 288 -2.39 -11.55 27.04
CA ASP A 288 -1.77 -12.73 27.63
C ASP A 288 -0.55 -13.23 26.81
N GLY A 289 -0.26 -12.60 25.67
CA GLY A 289 0.86 -12.96 24.79
C GLY A 289 0.72 -14.33 24.13
N VAL A 290 -0.49 -14.90 24.13
CA VAL A 290 -0.80 -16.21 23.54
C VAL A 290 -2.10 -16.13 22.74
N TYR A 291 -2.23 -17.02 21.76
CA TYR A 291 -3.48 -17.23 21.06
C TYR A 291 -4.34 -18.25 21.81
N THR A 292 -5.61 -17.92 22.06
CA THR A 292 -6.57 -18.82 22.73
C THR A 292 -7.78 -19.09 21.82
N GLU A 293 -8.69 -19.97 22.23
CA GLU A 293 -9.93 -20.21 21.47
C GLU A 293 -10.86 -18.99 21.52
N GLU A 294 -10.83 -18.24 22.62
CA GLU A 294 -11.58 -17.00 22.81
C GLU A 294 -10.97 -15.82 22.04
N ASN A 295 -9.64 -15.80 21.90
CA ASN A 295 -8.90 -14.79 21.14
C ASN A 295 -7.96 -15.46 20.13
N PRO A 296 -8.50 -16.01 19.02
CA PRO A 296 -7.72 -16.74 18.04
C PRO A 296 -6.87 -15.79 17.16
N PRO A 297 -5.92 -16.34 16.38
CA PRO A 297 -5.20 -15.57 15.38
C PRO A 297 -6.15 -14.95 14.35
N PRO A 298 -5.85 -13.75 13.82
CA PRO A 298 -6.75 -13.09 12.88
C PRO A 298 -6.77 -13.79 11.52
N ASP A 299 -7.93 -13.80 10.85
CA ASP A 299 -8.05 -14.25 9.47
C ASP A 299 -7.37 -13.23 8.52
N LEU A 300 -6.10 -13.48 8.21
CA LEU A 300 -5.27 -12.63 7.34
C LEU A 300 -5.79 -12.58 5.89
N ARG A 301 -6.53 -13.62 5.46
CA ARG A 301 -7.11 -13.69 4.11
C ARG A 301 -8.37 -12.82 3.97
N ALA A 302 -9.16 -12.70 5.04
CA ALA A 302 -10.33 -11.83 5.09
C ALA A 302 -10.00 -10.38 5.48
N ASN A 303 -8.87 -10.16 6.18
CA ASN A 303 -8.43 -8.86 6.65
C ASN A 303 -7.67 -8.07 5.56
N GLU A 304 -8.40 -7.25 4.80
CA GLU A 304 -7.82 -6.44 3.73
C GLU A 304 -6.91 -5.29 4.25
N HIS A 305 -7.12 -4.80 5.48
CA HIS A 305 -6.24 -3.80 6.09
C HIS A 305 -4.84 -4.38 6.31
N PHE A 306 -4.75 -5.61 6.81
CA PHE A 306 -3.49 -6.33 6.95
C PHE A 306 -2.80 -6.53 5.59
N GLN A 307 -3.56 -6.92 4.57
CA GLN A 307 -3.03 -7.08 3.20
C GLN A 307 -2.44 -5.78 2.64
N ASN A 308 -3.13 -4.66 2.86
CA ASN A 308 -2.65 -3.33 2.49
C ASN A 308 -1.38 -2.93 3.24
N TRP A 309 -1.27 -3.30 4.52
CA TRP A 309 -0.07 -3.04 5.30
C TRP A 309 1.14 -3.83 4.79
N MET A 310 0.96 -5.15 4.59
CA MET A 310 2.00 -6.06 4.13
C MET A 310 2.61 -5.67 2.77
N ARG A 311 1.85 -4.93 1.94
CA ARG A 311 2.37 -4.32 0.72
C ARG A 311 3.17 -3.05 1.06
N THR A 312 4.46 -3.19 1.28
CA THR A 312 5.34 -2.08 1.69
C THR A 312 5.34 -0.90 0.72
N ALA A 313 5.45 0.32 1.27
CA ALA A 313 5.60 1.55 0.51
C ALA A 313 7.05 1.79 0.07
N GLY A 314 7.23 2.48 -1.06
CA GLY A 314 8.56 2.81 -1.60
C GLY A 314 9.22 4.03 -0.95
N LEU A 315 8.45 4.88 -0.26
CA LEU A 315 8.89 6.15 0.35
C LEU A 315 8.56 6.16 1.85
N PRO A 316 9.27 6.98 2.67
CA PRO A 316 9.03 7.07 4.11
C PRO A 316 7.76 7.84 4.48
N THR A 317 7.20 8.58 3.53
CA THR A 317 5.87 9.18 3.64
C THR A 317 4.96 8.48 2.65
N PHE A 318 3.91 7.85 3.15
CA PHE A 318 3.00 7.07 2.33
C PHE A 318 1.59 7.09 2.90
N THR A 319 0.63 6.73 2.05
CA THR A 319 -0.76 6.54 2.41
C THR A 319 -1.17 5.09 2.19
N LYS A 320 -2.17 4.65 2.95
CA LYS A 320 -2.76 3.31 2.83
C LYS A 320 -4.28 3.45 2.89
N LEU A 321 -4.96 2.75 2.01
CA LEU A 321 -6.42 2.80 1.94
C LEU A 321 -7.02 2.07 3.14
N TYR A 322 -7.85 2.77 3.90
CA TYR A 322 -8.59 2.26 5.04
C TYR A 322 -10.03 1.93 4.64
N GLY A 323 -10.71 2.82 3.92
CA GLY A 323 -12.10 2.61 3.53
C GLY A 323 -12.43 3.23 2.18
N ARG A 324 -13.49 2.74 1.56
CA ARG A 324 -14.04 3.30 0.31
C ARG A 324 -15.57 3.35 0.35
N ASN A 325 -16.16 4.38 -0.25
CA ASN A 325 -17.59 4.42 -0.56
C ASN A 325 -17.74 4.76 -2.05
N ASP A 326 -18.35 3.84 -2.80
CA ASP A 326 -18.53 3.90 -4.25
C ASP A 326 -19.95 4.30 -4.68
N VAL A 327 -20.85 4.52 -3.74
CA VAL A 327 -22.29 4.62 -4.00
C VAL A 327 -22.84 5.97 -3.55
N ASP A 328 -22.52 6.37 -2.32
CA ASP A 328 -23.15 7.53 -1.69
C ASP A 328 -22.35 8.81 -1.90
N VAL A 329 -23.06 9.94 -2.03
CA VAL A 329 -22.44 11.26 -2.05
C VAL A 329 -22.15 11.70 -0.62
N MET A 330 -20.91 12.07 -0.32
CA MET A 330 -20.57 12.67 0.96
C MET A 330 -20.97 14.15 0.92
N GLN A 331 -22.11 14.46 1.52
CA GLN A 331 -22.70 15.80 1.51
C GLN A 331 -21.80 16.81 2.21
N LYS A 332 -21.87 18.08 1.80
CA LYS A 332 -21.24 19.19 2.49
C LYS A 332 -21.75 19.31 3.93
N GLY A 333 -20.86 19.69 4.83
CA GLY A 333 -21.17 19.86 6.25
C GLY A 333 -20.04 19.39 7.16
N THR A 334 -20.30 19.46 8.46
CA THR A 334 -19.33 19.14 9.49
C THR A 334 -19.47 17.67 9.90
N TYR A 335 -18.38 16.93 9.76
CA TYR A 335 -18.29 15.53 10.13
C TYR A 335 -17.50 15.36 11.41
N SER A 336 -17.91 14.42 12.25
CA SER A 336 -17.15 13.94 13.40
C SER A 336 -16.69 12.51 13.17
N VAL A 337 -15.43 12.23 13.47
CA VAL A 337 -14.85 10.90 13.45
C VAL A 337 -14.11 10.64 14.76
N ILE A 338 -14.37 9.48 15.36
CA ILE A 338 -13.65 8.98 16.52
C ILE A 338 -12.54 8.05 16.03
N ILE A 339 -11.32 8.31 16.48
CA ILE A 339 -10.12 7.54 16.20
C ILE A 339 -9.69 6.87 17.51
N GLY A 340 -9.69 5.55 17.56
CA GLY A 340 -9.11 4.78 18.66
C GLY A 340 -7.59 4.78 18.50
N LEU A 341 -6.89 5.44 19.44
CA LEU A 341 -5.45 5.59 19.40
C LEU A 341 -4.78 4.36 19.99
N SER A 342 -3.81 3.84 19.24
CA SER A 342 -3.01 2.70 19.65
C SER A 342 -1.55 3.13 19.88
N GLU A 343 -0.88 2.49 20.85
CA GLU A 343 0.40 2.95 21.42
C GLU A 343 1.58 3.02 20.42
N LEU A 344 1.40 2.51 19.19
CA LEU A 344 2.37 2.58 18.10
C LEU A 344 2.46 3.96 17.41
N SER A 345 1.61 4.93 17.77
CA SER A 345 1.74 6.32 17.31
C SER A 345 3.00 7.03 17.85
N LEU A 346 3.75 6.41 18.78
CA LEU A 346 4.66 7.10 19.70
C LEU A 346 6.16 6.75 19.62
N SER A 347 6.64 6.04 18.58
CA SER A 347 8.08 5.77 18.43
C SER A 347 8.69 6.23 17.12
#